data_AF-A0A9X7JTL6-F1
#
_entry.id   AF-A0A9X7JTL6-F1
#
_cell.length_a   1.000
_cell.length_b   1.000
_cell.length_c   1.000
_cell.angle_alpha   90.00
_cell.angle_beta   90.00
_cell.angle_gamma   90.00
#
_symmetry.space_group_name_H-M   'P 1'
#
loop_
_entity.id
_entity.type
_entity.pdbx_description
1 polymer ?
#
loop_
_entity_poly.entity_id
_entity_poly.type
_entity_poly.pdbx_seq_one_letter_code
_entity_poly.pdbx_strand_id
1 'polypeptide(L)'
;MTAEQTAPSGLDRDVRADFPILATTERFTRSRECVRVFLNAAEAPEIAFTKSANEALNLVAQGFGPQAVSAGDEGLISGLGHHSDLLPWR
;
A
#
# COMPACT_ATOMS: atom_id res chain seq x y z
N MET A 1 0.51 -11.04 -62.83
CA MET A 1 1.08 -11.94 -61.81
C MET A 1 1.62 -11.07 -60.68
N THR A 2 0.68 -10.49 -59.92
CA THR A 2 0.39 -10.85 -58.51
C THR A 2 1.53 -10.48 -57.58
N ALA A 3 1.46 -9.23 -57.10
CA ALA A 3 2.14 -8.77 -55.91
C ALA A 3 1.63 -9.56 -54.71
N GLU A 4 2.52 -10.29 -54.06
CA GLU A 4 2.23 -10.97 -52.80
C GLU A 4 2.23 -9.91 -51.70
N GLN A 5 1.03 -9.53 -51.29
CA GLN A 5 0.77 -8.58 -50.23
C GLN A 5 1.00 -9.29 -48.90
N THR A 6 2.19 -9.15 -48.32
CA THR A 6 2.51 -9.61 -46.97
C THR A 6 1.57 -8.91 -45.99
N ALA A 7 0.69 -9.67 -45.34
CA ALA A 7 -0.21 -9.17 -44.31
C ALA A 7 0.59 -8.52 -43.18
N PRO A 8 0.19 -7.34 -42.66
CA PRO A 8 0.81 -6.83 -41.44
C PRO A 8 0.49 -7.81 -40.31
N SER A 9 1.52 -8.27 -39.60
CA SER A 9 1.44 -9.10 -38.41
C SER A 9 0.74 -8.33 -37.29
N GLY A 10 -0.59 -8.30 -37.35
CA GLY A 10 -1.43 -7.46 -36.51
C GLY A 10 -1.63 -8.06 -35.13
N LEU A 11 -0.65 -7.90 -34.25
CA LEU A 11 -0.83 -7.85 -32.80
C LEU A 11 0.33 -7.05 -32.17
N ASP A 12 0.69 -5.90 -32.75
CA ASP A 12 1.35 -4.81 -32.02
C ASP A 12 0.29 -4.10 -31.17
N ARG A 13 -0.32 -4.86 -30.25
CA ARG A 13 -1.32 -4.33 -29.32
C ARG A 13 -0.60 -4.01 -28.03
N ASP A 14 -0.56 -2.72 -27.70
CA ASP A 14 -0.14 -2.30 -26.37
C ASP A 14 -1.15 -2.85 -25.36
N VAL A 15 -0.80 -3.99 -24.76
CA VAL A 15 -1.57 -4.67 -23.71
C VAL A 15 -1.91 -3.69 -22.57
N ARG A 16 -1.12 -2.62 -22.37
CA ARG A 16 -1.43 -1.60 -21.35
C ARG A 16 -2.56 -0.66 -21.76
N ALA A 17 -2.74 -0.40 -23.06
CA ALA A 17 -3.82 0.43 -23.58
C ALA A 17 -5.16 -0.33 -23.63
N ASP A 18 -5.11 -1.64 -23.93
CA ASP A 18 -6.29 -2.47 -24.07
C ASP A 18 -6.91 -2.92 -22.73
N PHE A 19 -6.11 -2.95 -21.65
CA PHE A 19 -6.53 -3.46 -20.35
C PHE A 19 -6.33 -2.44 -19.21
N PRO A 20 -7.29 -1.50 -19.01
CA PRO A 20 -7.16 -0.42 -18.02
C PRO A 20 -7.02 -0.92 -16.57
N ILE A 21 -7.50 -2.13 -16.25
CA ILE A 21 -7.34 -2.75 -14.92
C ILE A 21 -5.87 -3.07 -14.62
N LEU A 22 -5.11 -3.54 -15.62
CA LEU A 22 -3.70 -3.86 -15.46
C LEU A 22 -2.90 -2.58 -15.20
N ALA A 23 -3.12 -1.55 -16.02
CA ALA A 23 -2.49 -0.24 -15.84
C ALA A 23 -2.83 0.38 -14.46
N THR A 24 -4.07 0.21 -13.97
CA THR A 24 -4.48 0.69 -12.65
C THR A 24 -3.79 -0.06 -11.53
N THR A 25 -3.70 -1.39 -11.65
CA THR A 25 -3.02 -2.25 -10.66
C THR A 25 -1.52 -1.94 -10.60
N GLU A 26 -0.88 -1.76 -11.75
CA GLU A 26 0.53 -1.34 -11.82
C GLU A 26 0.76 0.00 -11.13
N ARG A 27 -0.09 1.01 -11.40
CA ARG A 27 0.00 2.33 -10.75
C ARG A 27 -0.18 2.22 -9.24
N PHE A 28 -1.15 1.44 -8.77
CA PHE A 28 -1.40 1.24 -7.34
C PHE A 28 -0.20 0.57 -6.64
N THR A 29 0.38 -0.45 -7.25
CA THR A 29 1.58 -1.11 -6.73
C THR A 29 2.77 -0.15 -6.69
N ARG A 30 2.94 0.68 -7.74
CA ARG A 30 3.98 1.71 -7.78
C ARG A 30 3.80 2.78 -6.70
N SER A 31 2.57 3.11 -6.32
CA SER A 31 2.33 4.07 -5.23
C SER A 31 2.94 3.61 -3.90
N ARG A 32 2.94 2.31 -3.60
CA ARG A 32 3.63 1.78 -2.39
C ARG A 32 5.13 1.98 -2.47
N GLU A 33 5.72 1.78 -3.63
CA GLU A 33 7.16 1.98 -3.83
C GLU A 33 7.58 3.44 -3.61
N CYS A 34 6.77 4.39 -4.06
CA CYS A 34 7.00 5.81 -3.79
C CYS A 34 7.02 6.11 -2.28
N VAL A 35 6.07 5.54 -1.53
CA VAL A 35 5.99 5.73 -0.07
C VAL A 35 7.12 5.01 0.66
N ARG A 36 7.48 3.80 0.21
CA ARG A 36 8.62 3.05 0.74
C ARG A 36 9.91 3.86 0.69
N VAL A 37 10.20 4.48 -0.45
CA VAL A 37 11.36 5.36 -0.62
C VAL A 37 11.26 6.60 0.26
N PHE A 38 10.08 7.23 0.33
CA PHE A 38 9.85 8.42 1.15
C PHE A 38 10.08 8.18 2.65
N LEU A 39 9.61 7.04 3.16
CA LEU A 39 9.77 6.64 4.57
C LEU A 39 11.07 5.88 4.85
N ASN A 40 11.87 5.59 3.82
CA ASN A 40 13.05 4.73 3.90
C ASN A 40 12.74 3.33 4.50
N ALA A 41 11.60 2.74 4.12
CA ALA A 41 11.23 1.38 4.50
C ALA A 41 12.03 0.33 3.70
N ALA A 42 12.21 -0.86 4.27
CA ALA A 42 13.01 -1.91 3.66
C ALA A 42 12.30 -2.48 2.42
N GLU A 43 10.99 -2.73 2.52
CA GLU A 43 10.22 -3.36 1.46
C GLU A 43 8.84 -2.71 1.25
N ALA A 44 8.33 -2.73 0.02
CA ALA A 44 7.02 -2.16 -0.30
C ALA A 44 5.83 -2.84 0.41
N PRO A 45 5.85 -4.16 0.72
CA PRO A 45 4.80 -4.82 1.49
C PRO A 45 4.63 -4.31 2.92
N GLU A 46 5.62 -3.60 3.49
CA GLU A 46 5.51 -2.96 4.81
C GLU A 46 4.53 -1.77 4.80
N ILE A 47 4.14 -1.28 3.61
CA ILE A 47 3.27 -0.12 3.46
C ILE A 47 1.80 -0.55 3.33
N ALA A 48 1.05 -0.38 4.42
CA ALA A 48 -0.40 -0.51 4.45
C ALA A 48 -1.09 0.85 4.29
N PHE A 49 -1.96 0.98 3.29
CA PHE A 49 -2.77 2.19 3.12
C PHE A 49 -4.01 2.14 4.00
N THR A 50 -4.23 3.19 4.78
CA THR A 50 -5.44 3.42 5.57
C THR A 50 -6.09 4.73 5.15
N LYS A 51 -7.34 4.95 5.57
CA LYS A 51 -8.08 6.19 5.33
C LYS A 51 -7.44 7.39 6.04
N SER A 52 -6.81 7.17 7.19
CA SER A 52 -6.19 8.22 8.02
C SER A 52 -5.14 7.67 8.98
N ALA A 53 -4.32 8.56 9.55
CA ALA A 53 -3.37 8.22 10.61
C ALA A 53 -4.07 7.64 11.85
N ASN A 54 -5.23 8.18 12.23
CA ASN A 54 -6.01 7.66 13.36
C ASN A 54 -6.46 6.20 13.12
N GLU A 55 -6.86 5.86 11.90
CA GLU A 55 -7.22 4.49 11.56
C GLU A 55 -6.00 3.56 11.54
N ALA A 56 -4.84 4.04 11.09
CA ALA A 56 -3.60 3.26 11.13
C ALA A 56 -3.20 2.88 12.56
N LEU A 57 -3.32 3.80 13.52
CA LEU A 57 -3.03 3.52 14.92
C LEU A 57 -4.01 2.50 15.51
N ASN A 58 -5.31 2.63 15.19
CA ASN A 58 -6.31 1.66 15.63
C ASN A 58 -6.08 0.26 15.02
N LEU A 59 -5.65 0.19 13.77
CA LEU A 59 -5.31 -1.07 13.11
C LEU A 59 -4.21 -1.82 13.89
N VAL A 60 -3.17 -1.11 14.33
CA VAL A 60 -2.10 -1.70 15.15
C VAL A 60 -2.63 -2.11 16.52
N ALA A 61 -3.33 -1.23 17.23
CA ALA A 61 -3.83 -1.51 18.56
C ALA A 61 -4.77 -2.72 18.60
N GLN A 62 -5.70 -2.83 17.64
CA GLN A 62 -6.68 -3.92 17.61
C GLN A 62 -6.16 -5.19 16.92
N GLY A 63 -5.32 -5.05 15.88
CA GLY A 63 -4.82 -6.18 15.10
C GLY A 63 -3.60 -6.86 15.73
N PHE A 64 -2.72 -6.09 16.35
CA PHE A 64 -1.46 -6.57 16.93
C PHE A 64 -1.45 -6.53 18.47
N GLY A 65 -2.10 -5.53 19.07
CA GLY A 65 -2.13 -5.34 20.53
C GLY A 65 -2.46 -6.60 21.35
N PRO A 66 -3.52 -7.38 21.02
CA PRO A 66 -3.88 -8.60 21.75
C PRO A 66 -2.81 -9.71 21.72
N GLN A 67 -1.92 -9.68 20.73
CA GLN A 67 -0.81 -10.64 20.60
C GLN A 67 0.47 -10.13 21.27
N ALA A 68 0.59 -8.81 21.46
CA ALA A 68 1.80 -8.15 21.89
C ALA A 68 1.79 -7.68 23.35
N VAL A 69 0.60 -7.55 23.96
CA VAL A 69 0.42 -6.99 25.30
C VAL A 69 -0.38 -7.94 26.18
N SER A 70 0.10 -8.17 27.40
CA SER A 70 -0.53 -9.00 28.41
C SER A 70 -0.91 -8.19 29.65
N ALA A 71 -1.72 -8.79 30.53
CA ALA A 71 -2.07 -8.16 31.79
C ALA A 71 -0.82 -7.90 32.64
N GLY A 72 -0.61 -6.64 33.03
CA GLY A 72 0.55 -6.20 33.79
C GLY A 72 1.62 -5.49 32.96
N ASP A 73 1.50 -5.48 31.64
CA ASP A 73 2.37 -4.68 30.77
C ASP A 73 1.95 -3.20 30.80
N GLU A 74 2.92 -2.29 30.74
CA GLU A 74 2.70 -0.84 30.77
C GLU A 74 3.02 -0.19 29.43
N GLY A 75 2.08 0.61 28.92
CA GLY A 75 2.26 1.42 27.71
C GLY A 75 2.87 2.79 28.02
N LEU A 76 3.94 3.15 27.31
CA LEU A 76 4.56 4.49 27.41
C LEU A 76 4.04 5.40 26.30
N ILE A 77 3.44 6.53 26.68
CA ILE A 77 2.97 7.55 25.72
C ILE A 77 3.53 8.92 26.11
N SER A 78 4.04 9.66 25.13
CA SER A 78 4.58 11.01 25.35
C SER A 78 3.46 12.01 25.61
N GLY A 79 3.64 12.88 26.61
CA GLY A 79 2.74 14.01 26.88
C GLY A 79 2.73 15.09 25.80
N LEU A 80 3.62 15.01 24.80
CA LEU A 80 3.69 15.91 23.65
C LEU A 80 2.91 15.39 22.43
N GLY A 81 2.32 14.18 22.50
CA GLY A 81 1.60 13.54 21.41
C GLY A 81 0.22 14.14 21.12
N HIS A 82 -0.30 13.91 19.91
CA HIS A 82 -1.66 14.33 19.56
C HIS A 82 -2.70 13.43 20.26
N HIS A 83 -3.91 13.92 20.51
CA HIS A 83 -4.94 13.15 21.22
C HIS A 83 -5.30 11.82 20.54
N SER A 84 -5.18 11.76 19.21
CA SER A 84 -5.36 10.53 18.40
C SER A 84 -4.37 9.41 18.74
N ASP A 85 -3.23 9.74 19.36
CA ASP A 85 -2.19 8.78 19.71
C ASP A 85 -2.47 8.10 21.07
N LEU A 86 -3.43 8.61 21.85
CA LEU A 86 -3.79 8.10 23.18
C LEU A 86 -5.01 7.17 23.14
N LEU A 87 -6.04 7.53 22.38
CA LEU A 87 -7.32 6.81 22.39
C LEU A 87 -7.25 5.33 21.97
N PRO A 88 -6.41 4.91 21.01
CA PRO A 88 -6.35 3.52 20.58
C PRO A 88 -5.90 2.52 21.66
N TRP A 89 -5.22 3.00 22.71
CA TRP A 89 -4.60 2.17 23.75
C TRP A 89 -5.38 2.14 25.07
N ARG A 90 -6.57 2.73 25.12
CA ARG A 90 -7.45 2.68 26.29
C ARG A 90 -8.27 1.40 26.36
#